data_AF-A0A4Q3V190-F1
#
_entry.id   AF-A0A4Q3V190-F1
#
_cell.length_a   1.000
_cell.length_b   1.000
_cell.length_c   1.000
_cell.angle_alpha   90.00
_cell.angle_beta   90.00
_cell.angle_gamma   90.00
#
_symmetry.space_group_name_H-M   'P 1'
#
loop_
_entity.id
_entity.type
_entity.pdbx_description
1 polymer ?
#
loop_
_entity_poly.entity_id
_entity_poly.type
_entity_poly.pdbx_seq_one_letter_code
_entity_poly.pdbx_strand_id
1 'polypeptide(L)'
;MSSILHTAIVGSLLTTACTPPDADPMAGEPQKKKPVAGKKKVNDGPTPPTTELVNLRDPVENAFSMSLPKGWDNQIYSSRAFDIHSMVMTSVSPNGSVVFFSGDPNIPQYWNPAAATPVHYDIARVHPRMKIVPFEPAMEYFPEYVQRKFGKLPDFKVVSTVPDTDTQGKLKSRFAAAGVNMNPTSAKVTFTYTDGGKSMKALILGTTTDSGPFWMASASGIATSGDPKTYLPMLDAMGGTHKMNPQWQAAQAQKHQERMAQMQAFGRQLTAQHNQNMAAIQASAQRHQQRMQTIWAQGDASMKNYYDRMAAGDVQQRRFLNYINDENTVVGSGGKTYQVDNSYQRYFMKKSDRTYVGGDSTMDIDKLRSLGLNPDDYEEVKIKG
;
A
#
# COMPACT_ATOMS: atom_id res chain seq x y z
N MET A 1 -10.32 -14.94 -9.35
CA MET A 1 -9.04 -14.46 -9.89
C MET A 1 -8.18 -13.82 -8.79
N SER A 2 -7.74 -14.57 -7.78
CA SER A 2 -6.70 -14.12 -6.85
C SER A 2 -6.18 -15.31 -6.04
N SER A 3 -5.11 -15.92 -6.53
CA SER A 3 -4.30 -16.92 -5.79
C SER A 3 -2.89 -16.86 -6.37
N ILE A 4 -2.25 -15.70 -6.19
CA ILE A 4 -0.82 -15.48 -6.47
C ILE A 4 -0.25 -14.82 -5.22
N LEU A 5 0.14 -15.65 -4.25
CA LEU A 5 1.06 -15.30 -3.17
C LEU A 5 1.67 -16.61 -2.63
N HIS A 6 2.31 -17.35 -3.54
CA HIS A 6 3.24 -18.42 -3.23
C HIS A 6 4.59 -17.80 -2.87
N THR A 7 4.77 -17.33 -1.63
CA THR A 7 6.06 -16.75 -1.23
C THR A 7 6.34 -16.96 0.26
N ALA A 8 6.57 -18.22 0.63
CA ALA A 8 7.31 -18.57 1.84
C ALA A 8 8.22 -19.81 1.66
N ILE A 9 8.27 -20.42 0.46
CA ILE A 9 9.01 -21.66 0.18
C ILE A 9 9.75 -21.57 -1.16
N VAL A 10 10.44 -20.45 -1.42
CA VAL A 10 11.32 -20.34 -2.62
C VAL A 10 12.80 -20.22 -2.24
N GLY A 11 13.12 -19.94 -0.96
CA GLY A 11 14.48 -20.04 -0.43
C GLY A 11 15.07 -21.47 -0.45
N SER A 12 14.25 -22.49 -0.74
CA SER A 12 14.61 -23.92 -0.75
C SER A 12 14.35 -24.63 -2.09
N LEU A 13 14.03 -23.91 -3.18
CA LEU A 13 13.60 -24.53 -4.45
C LEU A 13 14.74 -25.10 -5.31
N LEU A 14 15.92 -25.38 -4.73
CA LEU A 14 17.03 -26.05 -5.41
C LEU A 14 17.05 -27.58 -5.23
N THR A 15 16.22 -28.16 -4.36
CA THR A 15 16.12 -29.63 -4.19
C THR A 15 14.78 -30.05 -3.59
N THR A 16 13.83 -30.51 -4.42
CA THR A 16 12.84 -31.54 -4.05
C THR A 16 12.10 -32.02 -5.31
N ALA A 17 12.51 -33.18 -5.82
CA ALA A 17 11.63 -34.09 -6.56
C ALA A 17 11.98 -35.53 -6.15
N CYS A 18 10.99 -36.19 -5.55
CA CYS A 18 10.81 -37.64 -5.36
C CYS A 18 11.52 -38.41 -4.22
N THR A 19 10.65 -39.22 -3.59
CA THR A 19 10.79 -40.45 -2.76
C THR A 19 11.11 -40.33 -1.25
N PRO A 20 10.35 -41.06 -0.39
CA PRO A 20 10.51 -41.04 1.06
C PRO A 20 11.62 -42.01 1.50
N PRO A 21 12.28 -41.75 2.63
CA PRO A 21 12.87 -42.86 3.37
C PRO A 21 12.50 -42.89 4.85
N ASP A 22 12.55 -44.11 5.37
CA ASP A 22 12.35 -44.52 6.75
C ASP A 22 13.14 -43.68 7.75
N ALA A 23 12.50 -43.44 8.90
CA ALA A 23 13.03 -42.64 9.99
C ALA A 23 13.88 -43.50 10.93
N ASP A 24 15.15 -43.14 11.10
CA ASP A 24 15.98 -43.56 12.24
C ASP A 24 16.18 -42.37 13.19
N PRO A 25 16.04 -42.55 14.52
CA PRO A 25 16.30 -41.50 15.50
C PRO A 25 17.75 -41.58 15.98
N MET A 26 18.50 -40.48 15.87
CA MET A 26 19.76 -40.30 16.61
C MET A 26 19.80 -38.92 17.26
N ALA A 27 19.85 -38.95 18.59
CA ALA A 27 20.11 -37.79 19.45
C ALA A 27 21.63 -37.49 19.46
N GLY A 28 22.01 -36.24 19.29
CA GLY A 28 23.40 -35.78 19.33
C GLY A 28 23.60 -34.71 20.40
N GLU A 29 24.45 -35.01 21.38
CA GLU A 29 24.94 -34.11 22.44
C GLU A 29 25.81 -32.96 21.90
N PRO A 30 25.93 -31.84 22.66
CA PRO A 30 26.76 -30.69 22.27
C PRO A 30 28.27 -30.98 22.36
N GLN A 31 28.98 -30.83 21.24
CA GLN A 31 30.43 -30.99 21.16
C GLN A 31 31.19 -29.85 21.87
N LYS A 32 31.97 -30.21 22.89
CA LYS A 32 33.00 -29.36 23.52
C LYS A 32 34.20 -29.17 22.58
N LYS A 33 34.60 -27.90 22.37
CA LYS A 33 35.83 -27.53 21.66
C LYS A 33 37.06 -28.12 22.38
N LYS A 34 37.83 -28.96 21.69
CA LYS A 34 39.17 -29.42 22.14
C LYS A 34 40.27 -28.47 21.66
N PRO A 35 41.39 -28.33 22.39
CA PRO A 35 42.50 -27.47 22.03
C PRO A 35 43.36 -28.10 20.92
N VAL A 36 43.85 -27.25 20.01
CA VAL A 36 44.65 -27.64 18.83
C VAL A 36 46.10 -27.89 19.25
N ALA A 37 46.57 -29.11 19.00
CA ALA A 37 47.96 -29.54 19.14
C ALA A 37 48.71 -29.46 17.80
N GLY A 38 49.96 -28.99 17.84
CA GLY A 38 51.02 -29.27 16.86
C GLY A 38 50.98 -28.47 15.55
N LYS A 39 51.86 -27.48 15.41
CA LYS A 39 52.20 -26.83 14.13
C LYS A 39 52.84 -27.86 13.17
N LYS A 40 52.02 -28.58 12.40
CA LYS A 40 52.47 -29.26 11.17
C LYS A 40 53.01 -28.20 10.21
N LYS A 41 54.15 -28.48 9.55
CA LYS A 41 54.64 -27.70 8.40
C LYS A 41 53.47 -27.55 7.41
N VAL A 42 52.99 -26.33 7.28
CA VAL A 42 51.91 -25.99 6.35
C VAL A 42 52.51 -26.06 4.96
N ASN A 43 52.02 -26.97 4.13
CA ASN A 43 52.39 -27.00 2.72
C ASN A 43 51.85 -25.71 2.08
N ASP A 44 52.71 -24.93 1.43
CA ASP A 44 52.35 -23.59 0.93
C ASP A 44 51.42 -23.61 -0.29
N GLY A 45 51.21 -24.79 -0.89
CA GLY A 45 50.29 -25.00 -2.01
C GLY A 45 48.80 -25.06 -1.60
N PRO A 46 47.88 -24.90 -2.58
CA PRO A 46 46.45 -25.02 -2.32
C PRO A 46 46.08 -26.45 -1.87
N THR A 47 45.20 -26.57 -0.87
CA THR A 47 44.71 -27.87 -0.38
C THR A 47 43.99 -28.58 -1.52
N PRO A 48 44.37 -29.80 -1.93
CA PRO A 48 43.74 -30.48 -3.06
C PRO A 48 42.24 -30.74 -2.80
N PRO A 49 41.40 -30.80 -3.84
CA PRO A 49 40.00 -31.21 -3.71
C PRO A 49 39.89 -32.60 -3.04
N THR A 50 38.80 -32.83 -2.31
CA THR A 50 38.49 -34.12 -1.68
C THR A 50 37.07 -34.55 -1.99
N THR A 51 36.84 -35.86 -2.02
CA THR A 51 35.52 -36.48 -2.15
C THR A 51 34.97 -36.96 -0.80
N GLU A 52 35.78 -36.94 0.27
CA GLU A 52 35.32 -37.28 1.61
C GLU A 52 34.49 -36.15 2.20
N LEU A 53 33.20 -36.38 2.39
CA LEU A 53 32.27 -35.43 2.98
C LEU A 53 31.74 -35.91 4.33
N VAL A 54 31.41 -34.97 5.21
CA VAL A 54 30.71 -35.17 6.49
C VAL A 54 29.39 -34.42 6.46
N ASN A 55 28.30 -35.11 6.81
CA ASN A 55 26.98 -34.50 6.86
C ASN A 55 26.85 -33.58 8.08
N LEU A 56 26.38 -32.36 7.85
CA LEU A 56 26.05 -31.40 8.88
C LEU A 56 24.57 -31.04 8.80
N ARG A 57 24.02 -30.62 9.93
CA ARG A 57 22.63 -30.18 10.06
C ARG A 57 22.62 -28.73 10.53
N ASP A 58 21.70 -27.94 10.00
CA ASP A 58 21.46 -26.58 10.46
C ASP A 58 21.20 -26.58 11.98
N PRO A 59 22.09 -25.99 12.79
CA PRO A 59 21.97 -26.01 14.24
C PRO A 59 20.97 -24.97 14.76
N VAL A 60 20.53 -24.01 13.93
CA VAL A 60 19.70 -22.88 14.36
C VAL A 60 18.22 -23.19 14.24
N GLU A 61 17.75 -23.46 13.02
CA GLU A 61 16.33 -23.73 12.78
C GLU A 61 16.05 -25.19 12.48
N ASN A 62 17.09 -26.02 12.37
CA ASN A 62 16.95 -27.39 11.89
C ASN A 62 16.23 -27.44 10.51
N ALA A 63 16.53 -26.45 9.65
CA ALA A 63 15.84 -26.30 8.39
C ALA A 63 16.39 -27.23 7.30
N PHE A 64 17.69 -27.51 7.30
CA PHE A 64 18.33 -28.29 6.25
C PHE A 64 19.55 -29.08 6.75
N SER A 65 20.04 -29.98 5.92
CA SER A 65 21.33 -30.66 6.07
C SER A 65 22.13 -30.61 4.77
N MET A 66 23.45 -30.67 4.88
CA MET A 66 24.36 -30.70 3.73
C MET A 66 25.68 -31.35 4.14
N SER A 67 26.30 -32.07 3.20
CA SER A 67 27.61 -32.68 3.39
C SER A 67 28.72 -31.74 2.93
N LEU A 68 29.68 -31.49 3.83
CA LEU A 68 30.83 -30.62 3.62
C LEU A 68 32.14 -31.40 3.76
N PRO A 69 33.28 -30.87 3.29
CA PRO A 69 34.53 -31.62 3.21
C PRO A 69 35.02 -32.03 4.60
N LYS A 70 35.36 -33.30 4.76
CA LYS A 70 35.83 -33.82 6.04
C LYS A 70 37.17 -33.20 6.43
N GLY A 71 37.28 -32.79 7.70
CA GLY A 71 38.48 -32.17 8.26
C GLY A 71 38.66 -30.68 7.93
N TRP A 72 37.74 -30.06 7.21
CA TRP A 72 37.69 -28.61 7.00
C TRP A 72 36.93 -27.92 8.14
N ASP A 73 37.18 -26.62 8.33
CA ASP A 73 36.36 -25.81 9.23
C ASP A 73 35.04 -25.47 8.53
N ASN A 74 33.99 -26.19 8.93
CA ASN A 74 32.70 -26.20 8.26
C ASN A 74 31.64 -25.53 9.12
N GLN A 75 30.88 -24.62 8.52
CA GLN A 75 29.73 -23.99 9.15
C GLN A 75 28.55 -24.00 8.19
N ILE A 76 27.39 -24.41 8.71
CA ILE A 76 26.10 -24.22 8.05
C ILE A 76 25.10 -23.71 9.07
N TYR A 77 24.22 -22.80 8.66
CA TYR A 77 23.12 -22.34 9.52
C TYR A 77 22.04 -21.62 8.72
N SER A 78 20.84 -21.60 9.28
CA SER A 78 19.76 -20.70 8.85
C SER A 78 19.97 -19.31 9.43
N SER A 79 19.96 -18.30 8.56
CA SER A 79 19.93 -16.89 8.94
C SER A 79 18.56 -16.32 8.61
N ARG A 80 17.91 -15.68 9.58
CA ARG A 80 16.64 -15.00 9.38
C ARG A 80 16.75 -13.55 9.78
N ALA A 81 16.30 -12.68 8.90
CA ALA A 81 16.06 -11.28 9.23
C ALA A 81 14.62 -10.97 8.81
N PHE A 82 13.80 -10.55 9.78
CA PHE A 82 12.35 -10.50 9.65
C PHE A 82 11.78 -11.88 9.26
N ASP A 83 11.09 -11.98 8.13
CA ASP A 83 10.54 -13.23 7.60
C ASP A 83 11.37 -13.84 6.46
N ILE A 84 12.46 -13.19 6.05
CA ILE A 84 13.35 -13.69 5.00
C ILE A 84 14.35 -14.69 5.60
N HIS A 85 14.18 -15.96 5.23
CA HIS A 85 15.11 -17.04 5.51
C HIS A 85 16.23 -17.09 4.45
N SER A 86 17.46 -17.32 4.89
CA SER A 86 18.63 -17.50 4.03
C SER A 86 19.48 -18.63 4.59
N MET A 87 19.84 -19.59 3.75
CA MET A 87 20.89 -20.56 4.08
C MET A 87 22.25 -19.87 4.05
N VAL A 88 23.12 -20.19 5.00
CA VAL A 88 24.54 -19.82 4.96
C VAL A 88 25.37 -21.08 5.08
N MET A 89 26.36 -21.21 4.21
CA MET A 89 27.41 -22.22 4.29
C MET A 89 28.76 -21.57 4.08
N THR A 90 29.73 -21.95 4.90
CA THR A 90 31.15 -21.68 4.68
C THR A 90 31.96 -22.93 4.99
N SER A 91 33.00 -23.19 4.21
CA SER A 91 33.95 -24.27 4.45
C SER A 91 35.36 -23.80 4.15
N VAL A 92 36.25 -23.88 5.14
CA VAL A 92 37.64 -23.41 5.03
C VAL A 92 38.60 -24.59 5.17
N SER A 93 39.48 -24.75 4.18
CA SER A 93 40.49 -25.80 4.18
C SER A 93 41.45 -25.69 5.38
N PRO A 94 42.07 -26.78 5.83
CA PRO A 94 42.94 -26.78 7.02
C PRO A 94 44.10 -25.77 6.98
N ASN A 95 44.59 -25.41 5.79
CA ASN A 95 45.65 -24.42 5.60
C ASN A 95 45.14 -23.04 5.18
N GLY A 96 43.81 -22.82 5.15
CA GLY A 96 43.18 -21.56 4.75
C GLY A 96 43.31 -21.21 3.26
N SER A 97 43.91 -22.09 2.44
CA SER A 97 44.19 -21.79 1.02
C SER A 97 42.98 -21.92 0.09
N VAL A 98 41.87 -22.47 0.59
CA VAL A 98 40.61 -22.64 -0.11
C VAL A 98 39.47 -22.31 0.85
N VAL A 99 38.53 -21.51 0.38
CA VAL A 99 37.29 -21.15 1.05
C VAL A 99 36.13 -21.38 0.09
N PHE A 100 35.15 -22.17 0.52
CA PHE A 100 33.83 -22.22 -0.10
C PHE A 100 32.86 -21.37 0.68
N PHE A 101 31.92 -20.76 -0.03
CA PHE A 101 30.71 -20.23 0.58
C PHE A 101 29.49 -20.42 -0.31
N SER A 102 28.31 -20.50 0.33
CA SER A 102 27.03 -20.49 -0.36
C SER A 102 26.00 -19.76 0.48
N GLY A 103 25.23 -18.89 -0.18
CA GLY A 103 24.26 -18.01 0.44
C GLY A 103 24.90 -16.76 1.05
N ASP A 104 24.27 -15.61 0.83
CA ASP A 104 24.63 -14.34 1.48
C ASP A 104 23.36 -13.73 2.11
N PRO A 105 23.27 -13.65 3.45
CA PRO A 105 22.14 -13.07 4.14
C PRO A 105 22.07 -11.54 3.99
N ASN A 106 22.97 -10.91 3.24
CA ASN A 106 22.88 -9.48 2.89
C ASN A 106 22.25 -9.25 1.52
N ILE A 107 22.03 -10.31 0.73
CA ILE A 107 21.24 -10.19 -0.49
C ILE A 107 19.77 -9.98 -0.09
N PRO A 108 19.13 -8.87 -0.52
CA PRO A 108 17.72 -8.63 -0.27
C PRO A 108 16.85 -9.47 -1.20
N GLN A 109 15.56 -9.57 -0.85
CA GLN A 109 14.53 -10.03 -1.78
C GLN A 109 14.06 -8.86 -2.64
N TYR A 110 13.86 -9.12 -3.92
CA TYR A 110 13.50 -8.09 -4.90
C TYR A 110 12.07 -8.28 -5.38
N TRP A 111 11.31 -7.19 -5.48
CA TRP A 111 9.96 -7.16 -6.02
C TRP A 111 9.94 -6.43 -7.35
N ASN A 112 9.25 -7.00 -8.34
CA ASN A 112 9.10 -6.36 -9.64
C ASN A 112 8.16 -5.15 -9.50
N PRO A 113 8.55 -3.94 -9.93
CA PRO A 113 7.75 -2.73 -9.76
C PRO A 113 6.37 -2.84 -10.41
N ALA A 114 6.27 -3.56 -11.53
CA ALA A 114 5.01 -3.78 -12.25
C ALA A 114 4.01 -4.65 -11.48
N ALA A 115 4.47 -5.47 -10.53
CA ALA A 115 3.62 -6.32 -9.69
C ALA A 115 3.48 -5.80 -8.25
N ALA A 116 4.27 -4.79 -7.87
CA ALA A 116 4.27 -4.22 -6.54
C ALA A 116 3.02 -3.35 -6.31
N THR A 117 2.24 -3.70 -5.29
CA THR A 117 1.12 -2.87 -4.78
C THR A 117 1.63 -1.79 -3.81
N PRO A 118 0.82 -0.77 -3.46
CA PRO A 118 1.21 0.26 -2.47
C PRO A 118 1.73 -0.32 -1.14
N VAL A 119 1.15 -1.43 -0.68
CA VAL A 119 1.59 -2.14 0.54
C VAL A 119 3.04 -2.63 0.42
N HIS A 120 3.46 -3.08 -0.76
CA HIS A 120 4.86 -3.50 -0.97
C HIS A 120 5.82 -2.32 -0.84
N TYR A 121 5.45 -1.14 -1.37
CA TYR A 121 6.25 0.07 -1.21
C TYR A 121 6.36 0.50 0.26
N ASP A 122 5.28 0.41 1.01
CA ASP A 122 5.28 0.72 2.45
C ASP A 122 6.16 -0.25 3.24
N ILE A 123 6.10 -1.55 2.93
CA ILE A 123 6.99 -2.55 3.56
C ILE A 123 8.45 -2.28 3.19
N ALA A 124 8.76 -2.03 1.90
CA ALA A 124 10.13 -1.79 1.45
C ALA A 124 10.78 -0.54 2.11
N ARG A 125 9.98 0.45 2.53
CA ARG A 125 10.47 1.63 3.27
C ARG A 125 11.00 1.28 4.66
N VAL A 126 10.41 0.28 5.33
CA VAL A 126 10.77 -0.11 6.70
C VAL A 126 11.56 -1.41 6.78
N HIS A 127 11.60 -2.17 5.68
CA HIS A 127 12.24 -3.47 5.61
C HIS A 127 13.51 -3.41 4.74
N PRO A 128 14.70 -3.24 5.33
CA PRO A 128 15.95 -2.98 4.59
C PRO A 128 16.38 -4.13 3.66
N ARG A 129 15.81 -5.33 3.85
CA ARG A 129 16.08 -6.51 3.01
C ARG A 129 15.01 -6.75 1.93
N MET A 130 14.11 -5.78 1.71
CA MET A 130 13.15 -5.81 0.60
C MET A 130 13.44 -4.61 -0.30
N LYS A 131 13.63 -4.86 -1.60
CA LYS A 131 13.84 -3.81 -2.59
C LYS A 131 12.82 -3.95 -3.71
N ILE A 132 12.35 -2.82 -4.24
CA ILE A 132 11.46 -2.80 -5.40
C ILE A 132 12.25 -2.25 -6.58
N VAL A 133 12.68 -3.16 -7.45
CA VAL A 133 13.49 -2.88 -8.64
C VAL A 133 13.18 -3.91 -9.72
N PRO A 134 13.24 -3.55 -11.02
CA PRO A 134 13.03 -4.49 -12.11
C PRO A 134 13.96 -5.70 -12.01
N PHE A 135 13.56 -6.82 -12.61
CA PHE A 135 14.43 -7.98 -12.75
C PHE A 135 15.74 -7.60 -13.44
N GLU A 136 16.84 -8.01 -12.81
CA GLU A 136 18.19 -7.82 -13.32
C GLU A 136 18.81 -9.19 -13.66
N PRO A 137 19.20 -9.44 -14.92
CA PRO A 137 19.92 -10.64 -15.30
C PRO A 137 21.24 -10.78 -14.55
N ALA A 138 21.68 -12.02 -14.31
CA ALA A 138 22.87 -12.31 -13.53
C ALA A 138 24.16 -11.66 -14.09
N MET A 139 24.26 -11.48 -15.41
CA MET A 139 25.41 -10.81 -16.05
C MET A 139 25.52 -9.33 -15.70
N GLU A 140 24.40 -8.68 -15.36
CA GLU A 140 24.33 -7.28 -14.95
C GLU A 140 24.48 -7.18 -13.43
N TYR A 141 23.76 -8.02 -12.68
CA TYR A 141 23.71 -7.98 -11.23
C TYR A 141 25.03 -8.35 -10.53
N PHE A 142 25.69 -9.43 -10.97
CA PHE A 142 26.81 -9.99 -10.21
C PHE A 142 28.11 -9.18 -10.26
N PRO A 143 28.50 -8.50 -11.35
CA PRO A 143 29.62 -7.55 -11.33
C PRO A 143 29.48 -6.50 -10.21
N GLU A 144 28.31 -5.87 -10.10
CA GLU A 144 28.06 -4.86 -9.08
C GLU A 144 28.01 -5.46 -7.67
N TYR A 145 27.39 -6.63 -7.52
CA TYR A 145 27.38 -7.37 -6.25
C TYR A 145 28.80 -7.67 -5.78
N VAL A 146 29.67 -8.18 -6.67
CA VAL A 146 31.07 -8.50 -6.34
C VAL A 146 31.84 -7.25 -5.96
N GLN A 147 31.70 -6.16 -6.72
CA GLN A 147 32.32 -4.88 -6.39
C GLN A 147 31.85 -4.36 -5.01
N ARG A 148 30.56 -4.41 -4.73
CA ARG A 148 29.99 -3.93 -3.45
C ARG A 148 30.44 -4.77 -2.26
N LYS A 149 30.49 -6.10 -2.42
CA LYS A 149 30.80 -7.05 -1.34
C LYS A 149 32.30 -7.16 -1.08
N PHE A 150 33.10 -7.23 -2.14
CA PHE A 150 34.53 -7.58 -2.08
C PHE A 150 35.45 -6.45 -2.53
N GLY A 151 34.92 -5.35 -3.07
CA GLY A 151 35.74 -4.26 -3.64
C GLY A 151 36.60 -3.48 -2.66
N LYS A 152 36.47 -3.73 -1.35
CA LYS A 152 37.33 -3.18 -0.31
C LYS A 152 38.51 -4.11 0.06
N LEU A 153 38.59 -5.30 -0.52
CA LEU A 153 39.71 -6.20 -0.29
C LEU A 153 41.00 -5.61 -0.92
N PRO A 154 42.17 -5.83 -0.30
CA PRO A 154 43.44 -5.38 -0.85
C PRO A 154 43.65 -5.92 -2.27
N ASP A 155 44.17 -5.08 -3.18
CA ASP A 155 44.44 -5.42 -4.58
C ASP A 155 43.25 -6.02 -5.35
N PHE A 156 42.01 -5.73 -4.91
CA PHE A 156 40.81 -6.24 -5.53
C PHE A 156 40.72 -5.84 -7.00
N LYS A 157 40.53 -6.81 -7.89
CA LYS A 157 40.30 -6.59 -9.33
C LYS A 157 39.35 -7.63 -9.90
N VAL A 158 38.26 -7.19 -10.52
CA VAL A 158 37.42 -8.08 -11.35
C VAL A 158 38.21 -8.47 -12.60
N VAL A 159 38.29 -9.76 -12.87
CA VAL A 159 39.05 -10.33 -14.00
C VAL A 159 38.13 -10.63 -15.17
N SER A 160 36.98 -11.25 -14.91
CA SER A 160 36.01 -11.60 -15.95
C SER A 160 34.62 -11.83 -15.40
N THR A 161 33.62 -11.60 -16.25
CA THR A 161 32.24 -12.01 -16.04
C THR A 161 31.78 -12.74 -17.29
N VAL A 162 31.32 -13.99 -17.14
CA VAL A 162 30.87 -14.82 -18.26
C VAL A 162 29.53 -15.49 -17.93
N PRO A 163 28.65 -15.73 -18.92
CA PRO A 163 27.40 -16.44 -18.68
C PRO A 163 27.67 -17.89 -18.25
N ASP A 164 26.81 -18.43 -17.39
CA ASP A 164 26.87 -19.83 -16.95
C ASP A 164 25.67 -20.63 -17.46
N THR A 165 25.68 -20.91 -18.76
CA THR A 165 24.57 -21.54 -19.47
C THR A 165 24.27 -22.97 -19.00
N ASP A 166 25.28 -23.70 -18.51
CA ASP A 166 25.10 -25.04 -17.95
C ASP A 166 24.28 -25.00 -16.66
N THR A 167 24.67 -24.16 -15.70
CA THR A 167 23.92 -23.95 -14.46
C THR A 167 22.51 -23.43 -14.75
N GLN A 168 22.38 -22.48 -15.68
CA GLN A 168 21.08 -21.96 -16.11
C GLN A 168 20.17 -23.06 -16.68
N GLY A 169 20.71 -23.92 -17.55
CA GLY A 169 19.97 -25.05 -18.12
C GLY A 169 19.54 -26.06 -17.06
N LYS A 170 20.44 -26.43 -16.15
CA LYS A 170 20.13 -27.33 -15.01
C LYS A 170 19.03 -26.77 -14.12
N LEU A 171 19.09 -25.48 -13.78
CA LEU A 171 18.06 -24.82 -12.98
C LEU A 171 16.71 -24.78 -13.70
N LYS A 172 16.70 -24.41 -14.98
CA LYS A 172 15.46 -24.39 -15.78
C LYS A 172 14.80 -25.77 -15.83
N SER A 173 15.58 -26.83 -16.05
CA SER A 173 15.08 -28.21 -16.04
C SER A 173 14.53 -28.61 -14.66
N ARG A 174 15.18 -28.21 -13.57
CA ARG A 174 14.70 -28.47 -12.21
C ARG A 174 13.37 -27.75 -11.92
N PHE A 175 13.25 -26.48 -12.31
CA PHE A 175 12.00 -25.73 -12.13
C PHE A 175 10.87 -26.32 -12.96
N ALA A 176 11.13 -26.69 -14.21
CA ALA A 176 10.15 -27.36 -15.06
C ALA A 176 9.69 -28.71 -14.46
N ALA A 177 10.62 -29.53 -13.96
CA ALA A 177 10.29 -30.79 -13.30
C ALA A 177 9.48 -30.60 -12.00
N ALA A 178 9.66 -29.48 -11.31
CA ALA A 178 8.88 -29.10 -10.13
C ALA A 178 7.52 -28.43 -10.48
N GLY A 179 7.19 -28.25 -11.76
CA GLY A 179 5.98 -27.56 -12.19
C GLY A 179 5.98 -26.05 -11.89
N VAL A 180 7.16 -25.46 -11.67
CA VAL A 180 7.32 -24.04 -11.34
C VAL A 180 7.79 -23.28 -12.57
N ASN A 181 7.08 -22.22 -12.95
CA ASN A 181 7.47 -21.34 -14.05
C ASN A 181 8.41 -20.23 -13.52
N MET A 182 9.71 -20.49 -13.54
CA MET A 182 10.76 -19.55 -13.15
C MET A 182 11.79 -19.43 -14.25
N ASN A 183 12.30 -18.22 -14.46
CA ASN A 183 13.30 -17.92 -15.48
C ASN A 183 14.65 -17.58 -14.82
N PRO A 184 15.52 -18.58 -14.59
CA PRO A 184 16.85 -18.33 -14.08
C PRO A 184 17.76 -17.75 -15.16
N THR A 185 18.67 -16.89 -14.74
CA THR A 185 19.88 -16.52 -15.46
C THR A 185 21.07 -16.74 -14.52
N SER A 186 22.24 -17.08 -15.08
CA SER A 186 23.42 -17.38 -14.27
C SER A 186 24.69 -16.75 -14.85
N ALA A 187 25.59 -16.34 -13.96
CA ALA A 187 26.87 -15.73 -14.31
C ALA A 187 27.99 -16.28 -13.43
N LYS A 188 29.18 -16.39 -14.03
CA LYS A 188 30.45 -16.70 -13.39
C LYS A 188 31.29 -15.43 -13.34
N VAL A 189 31.55 -14.90 -12.15
CA VAL A 189 32.41 -13.72 -11.96
C VAL A 189 33.72 -14.14 -11.33
N THR A 190 34.84 -13.89 -12.00
CA THR A 190 36.18 -14.14 -11.48
C THR A 190 36.80 -12.83 -11.03
N PHE A 191 37.42 -12.80 -9.86
CA PHE A 191 38.19 -11.65 -9.38
C PHE A 191 39.43 -12.10 -8.61
N THR A 192 40.39 -11.20 -8.42
CA THR A 192 41.59 -11.41 -7.60
C THR A 192 41.64 -10.42 -6.47
N TYR A 193 42.34 -10.76 -5.39
CA TYR A 193 42.62 -9.90 -4.26
C TYR A 193 43.85 -10.44 -3.50
N THR A 194 44.36 -9.68 -2.54
CA THR A 194 45.43 -10.11 -1.64
C THR A 194 44.89 -10.37 -0.24
N ASP A 195 45.25 -11.51 0.35
CA ASP A 195 44.95 -11.84 1.74
C ASP A 195 46.20 -12.37 2.46
N GLY A 196 46.57 -11.74 3.58
CA GLY A 196 47.79 -12.09 4.32
C GLY A 196 49.07 -12.08 3.47
N GLY A 197 49.14 -11.20 2.45
CA GLY A 197 50.25 -11.13 1.50
C GLY A 197 50.25 -12.20 0.40
N LYS A 198 49.22 -13.06 0.34
CA LYS A 198 49.05 -14.06 -0.71
C LYS A 198 48.06 -13.57 -1.76
N SER A 199 48.40 -13.76 -3.03
CA SER A 199 47.47 -13.53 -4.14
C SER A 199 46.40 -14.62 -4.14
N MET A 200 45.14 -14.19 -4.12
CA MET A 200 43.96 -15.04 -4.10
C MET A 200 43.16 -14.81 -5.38
N LYS A 201 42.61 -15.91 -5.91
CA LYS A 201 41.67 -15.91 -7.02
C LYS A 201 40.33 -16.45 -6.55
N ALA A 202 39.27 -15.70 -6.82
CA ALA A 202 37.92 -16.07 -6.46
C ALA A 202 37.04 -16.24 -7.70
N LEU A 203 36.12 -17.19 -7.61
CA LEU A 203 35.07 -17.45 -8.59
C LEU A 203 33.72 -17.42 -7.87
N ILE A 204 32.86 -16.52 -8.31
CA ILE A 204 31.46 -16.44 -7.89
C ILE A 204 30.58 -17.12 -8.91
N LEU A 205 29.74 -18.03 -8.45
CA LEU A 205 28.62 -18.61 -9.18
C LEU A 205 27.36 -17.89 -8.72
N GLY A 206 26.86 -16.99 -9.56
CA GLY A 206 25.70 -16.19 -9.29
C GLY A 206 24.50 -16.62 -10.12
N THR A 207 23.32 -16.64 -9.50
CA THR A 207 22.05 -16.85 -10.20
C THR A 207 21.07 -15.75 -9.84
N THR A 208 20.36 -15.20 -10.82
CA THR A 208 19.12 -14.44 -10.58
C THR A 208 17.94 -15.20 -11.19
N THR A 209 16.84 -15.26 -10.45
CA THR A 209 15.64 -16.01 -10.86
C THR A 209 14.43 -15.12 -10.80
N ASP A 210 13.79 -14.90 -11.95
CA ASP A 210 12.52 -14.19 -12.05
C ASP A 210 11.34 -15.15 -11.86
N SER A 211 10.42 -14.78 -10.97
CA SER A 211 9.17 -15.51 -10.73
C SER A 211 7.93 -14.73 -11.17
N GLY A 212 8.08 -13.56 -11.79
CA GLY A 212 6.99 -12.68 -12.21
C GLY A 212 6.72 -11.56 -11.19
N PRO A 213 6.11 -11.82 -10.01
CA PRO A 213 5.88 -10.76 -9.03
C PRO A 213 7.14 -10.30 -8.27
N PHE A 214 8.09 -11.21 -8.10
CA PHE A 214 9.34 -10.96 -7.39
C PHE A 214 10.48 -11.71 -8.10
N TRP A 215 11.71 -11.36 -7.74
CA TRP A 215 12.88 -12.08 -8.20
C TRP A 215 13.90 -12.18 -7.07
N MET A 216 14.83 -13.11 -7.21
CA MET A 216 15.84 -13.38 -6.19
C MET A 216 17.21 -13.57 -6.80
N ALA A 217 18.23 -13.24 -6.02
CA ALA A 217 19.62 -13.53 -6.35
C ALA A 217 20.20 -14.51 -5.33
N SER A 218 20.99 -15.46 -5.79
CA SER A 218 21.76 -16.37 -4.93
C SER A 218 23.22 -16.39 -5.38
N ALA A 219 24.13 -16.42 -4.40
CA ALA A 219 25.56 -16.42 -4.64
C ALA A 219 26.20 -17.62 -3.95
N SER A 220 27.04 -18.33 -4.68
CA SER A 220 28.03 -19.25 -4.11
C SER A 220 29.40 -18.89 -4.65
N GLY A 221 30.47 -19.30 -3.96
CA GLY A 221 31.79 -18.95 -4.41
C GLY A 221 32.89 -19.84 -3.86
N ILE A 222 34.03 -19.75 -4.55
CA ILE A 222 35.28 -20.42 -4.25
C ILE A 222 36.35 -19.33 -4.22
N ALA A 223 37.12 -19.22 -3.16
CA ALA A 223 38.33 -18.41 -3.12
C ALA A 223 39.53 -19.30 -2.81
N THR A 224 40.60 -19.19 -3.60
CA THR A 224 41.81 -20.00 -3.40
C THR A 224 43.06 -19.29 -3.89
N SER A 225 44.24 -19.70 -3.39
CA SER A 225 45.54 -19.29 -3.94
C SER A 225 45.88 -19.95 -5.29
N GLY A 226 45.10 -20.95 -5.73
CA GLY A 226 45.23 -21.64 -7.02
C GLY A 226 44.17 -21.27 -8.06
N ASP A 227 43.84 -22.20 -8.95
CA ASP A 227 42.69 -22.04 -9.86
C ASP A 227 41.39 -22.50 -9.18
N PRO A 228 40.41 -21.60 -8.92
CA PRO A 228 39.15 -21.99 -8.28
C PRO A 228 38.34 -23.00 -9.10
N LYS A 229 38.56 -23.08 -10.43
CA LYS A 229 37.84 -24.04 -11.29
C LYS A 229 38.12 -25.50 -10.93
N THR A 230 39.30 -25.80 -10.38
CA THR A 230 39.67 -27.14 -9.92
C THR A 230 38.73 -27.69 -8.84
N TYR A 231 38.03 -26.80 -8.14
CA TYR A 231 37.13 -27.15 -7.03
C TYR A 231 35.64 -27.15 -7.41
N LEU A 232 35.29 -26.85 -8.66
CA LEU A 232 33.89 -26.86 -9.11
C LEU A 232 33.19 -28.21 -8.92
N PRO A 233 33.79 -29.36 -9.27
CA PRO A 233 33.14 -30.66 -9.05
C PRO A 233 32.85 -30.93 -7.56
N MET A 234 33.71 -30.44 -6.67
CA MET A 234 33.55 -30.56 -5.23
C MET A 234 32.42 -29.66 -4.72
N LEU A 235 32.31 -28.42 -5.21
CA LEU A 235 31.19 -27.53 -4.91
C LEU A 235 29.85 -28.11 -5.41
N ASP A 236 29.83 -28.68 -6.61
CA ASP A 236 28.66 -29.37 -7.15
C ASP A 236 28.27 -30.59 -6.31
N ALA A 237 29.25 -31.40 -5.88
CA ALA A 237 29.01 -32.55 -5.01
C ALA A 237 28.41 -32.12 -3.66
N MET A 238 28.94 -31.07 -3.02
CA MET A 238 28.37 -30.51 -1.79
C MET A 238 26.93 -30.05 -2.01
N GLY A 239 26.68 -29.27 -3.06
CA GLY A 239 25.34 -28.78 -3.40
C GLY A 239 24.34 -29.90 -3.68
N GLY A 240 24.79 -31.01 -4.27
CA GLY A 240 23.97 -32.21 -4.52
C GLY A 240 23.53 -32.95 -3.24
N THR A 241 24.19 -32.72 -2.11
CA THR A 241 23.83 -33.33 -0.82
C THR A 241 22.85 -32.50 0.01
N HIS A 242 22.50 -31.29 -0.45
CA HIS A 242 21.55 -30.44 0.24
C HIS A 242 20.18 -31.13 0.34
N LYS A 243 19.66 -31.23 1.56
CA LYS A 243 18.33 -31.78 1.86
C LYS A 243 17.61 -30.85 2.81
N MET A 244 16.39 -30.45 2.43
CA MET A 244 15.51 -29.71 3.32
C MET A 244 14.88 -30.66 4.34
N ASN A 245 14.70 -30.20 5.57
CA ASN A 245 14.00 -30.95 6.60
C ASN A 245 12.47 -30.88 6.36
N PRO A 246 11.80 -32.01 6.07
CA PRO A 246 10.36 -32.02 5.78
C PRO A 246 9.51 -31.53 6.95
N GLN A 247 9.94 -31.78 8.20
CA GLN A 247 9.23 -31.29 9.39
C GLN A 247 9.28 -29.76 9.49
N TRP A 248 10.43 -29.17 9.18
CA TRP A 248 10.57 -27.72 9.14
C TRP A 248 9.73 -27.11 8.02
N GLN A 249 9.72 -27.72 6.81
CA GLN A 249 8.87 -27.28 5.71
C GLN A 249 7.38 -27.32 6.07
N ALA A 250 6.93 -28.41 6.69
CA ALA A 250 5.55 -28.55 7.17
C ALA A 250 5.20 -27.45 8.19
N ALA A 251 6.10 -27.17 9.14
CA ALA A 251 5.90 -26.11 10.11
C ALA A 251 5.84 -24.70 9.48
N GLN A 252 6.66 -24.41 8.45
CA GLN A 252 6.56 -23.14 7.71
C GLN A 252 5.24 -23.04 6.94
N ALA A 253 4.80 -24.13 6.29
CA ALA A 253 3.54 -24.19 5.58
C ALA A 253 2.34 -23.96 6.52
N GLN A 254 2.36 -24.58 7.71
CA GLN A 254 1.33 -24.37 8.74
C GLN A 254 1.30 -22.91 9.20
N LYS A 255 2.44 -22.32 9.56
CA LYS A 255 2.52 -20.89 9.95
C LYS A 255 1.99 -19.96 8.86
N HIS A 256 2.28 -20.29 7.60
CA HIS A 256 1.75 -19.53 6.47
C HIS A 256 0.22 -19.63 6.38
N GLN A 257 -0.35 -20.85 6.49
CA GLN A 257 -1.80 -21.06 6.50
C GLN A 257 -2.49 -20.30 7.64
N GLU A 258 -1.91 -20.35 8.84
CA GLU A 258 -2.40 -19.60 10.01
C GLU A 258 -2.40 -18.09 9.75
N ARG A 259 -1.31 -17.55 9.18
CA ARG A 259 -1.22 -16.13 8.83
C ARG A 259 -2.27 -15.73 7.78
N MET A 260 -2.47 -16.56 6.75
CA MET A 260 -3.48 -16.29 5.73
C MET A 260 -4.90 -16.33 6.31
N ALA A 261 -5.19 -17.27 7.21
CA ALA A 261 -6.47 -17.32 7.91
C ALA A 261 -6.71 -16.08 8.78
N GLN A 262 -5.67 -15.61 9.49
CA GLN A 262 -5.73 -14.36 10.26
C GLN A 262 -5.98 -13.15 9.38
N MET A 263 -5.28 -13.02 8.24
CA MET A 263 -5.49 -11.92 7.29
C MET A 263 -6.92 -11.93 6.72
N GLN A 264 -7.46 -13.10 6.39
CA GLN A 264 -8.84 -13.22 5.92
C GLN A 264 -9.86 -12.84 7.01
N ALA A 265 -9.64 -13.28 8.25
CA ALA A 265 -10.50 -12.91 9.38
C ALA A 265 -10.48 -11.40 9.63
N PHE A 266 -9.29 -10.79 9.66
CA PHE A 266 -9.11 -9.35 9.79
C PHE A 266 -9.77 -8.57 8.63
N GLY A 267 -9.62 -9.05 7.40
CA GLY A 267 -10.28 -8.48 6.23
C GLY A 267 -11.82 -8.50 6.32
N ARG A 268 -12.41 -9.59 6.83
CA ARG A 268 -13.86 -9.66 7.08
C ARG A 268 -14.30 -8.66 8.14
N GLN A 269 -13.53 -8.52 9.21
CA GLN A 269 -13.82 -7.55 10.28
C GLN A 269 -13.79 -6.11 9.76
N LEU A 270 -12.76 -5.74 8.99
CA LEU A 270 -12.66 -4.41 8.37
C LEU A 270 -13.85 -4.12 7.45
N THR A 271 -14.23 -5.09 6.61
CA THR A 271 -15.40 -4.93 5.72
C THR A 271 -16.70 -4.74 6.51
N ALA A 272 -16.91 -5.53 7.57
CA ALA A 272 -18.08 -5.38 8.44
C ALA A 272 -18.12 -4.00 9.13
N GLN A 273 -16.98 -3.53 9.65
CA GLN A 273 -16.86 -2.21 10.25
C GLN A 273 -17.09 -1.10 9.22
N HIS A 274 -16.56 -1.25 8.00
CA HIS A 274 -16.80 -0.31 6.92
C HIS A 274 -18.29 -0.19 6.60
N ASN A 275 -19.01 -1.30 6.48
CA ASN A 275 -20.46 -1.31 6.24
C ASN A 275 -21.25 -0.62 7.36
N GLN A 276 -20.88 -0.86 8.62
CA GLN A 276 -21.49 -0.18 9.77
C GLN A 276 -21.23 1.33 9.75
N ASN A 277 -20.01 1.75 9.43
CA ASN A 277 -19.67 3.16 9.30
C ASN A 277 -20.44 3.83 8.16
N MET A 278 -20.59 3.17 7.01
CA MET A 278 -21.37 3.68 5.90
C MET A 278 -22.85 3.83 6.25
N ALA A 279 -23.44 2.86 6.96
CA ALA A 279 -24.80 2.97 7.46
C ALA A 279 -24.96 4.15 8.45
N ALA A 280 -23.99 4.35 9.35
CA ALA A 280 -23.99 5.47 10.28
C ALA A 280 -23.88 6.83 9.57
N ILE A 281 -23.05 6.92 8.51
CA ILE A 281 -22.91 8.12 7.69
C ILE A 281 -24.22 8.43 6.95
N GLN A 282 -24.87 7.42 6.35
CA GLN A 282 -26.16 7.59 5.67
C GLN A 282 -27.25 8.07 6.63
N ALA A 283 -27.34 7.46 7.83
CA ALA A 283 -28.28 7.90 8.86
C ALA A 283 -27.97 9.33 9.34
N SER A 284 -26.70 9.69 9.46
CA SER A 284 -26.28 11.07 9.78
C SER A 284 -26.69 12.07 8.69
N ALA A 285 -26.49 11.72 7.42
CA ALA A 285 -26.87 12.54 6.28
C ALA A 285 -28.40 12.76 6.23
N GLN A 286 -29.20 11.73 6.48
CA GLN A 286 -30.66 11.86 6.57
C GLN A 286 -31.10 12.80 7.70
N ARG A 287 -30.52 12.65 8.89
CA ARG A 287 -30.78 13.57 10.02
C ARG A 287 -30.37 15.01 9.68
N HIS A 288 -29.25 15.17 8.97
CA HIS A 288 -28.82 16.49 8.51
C HIS A 288 -29.79 17.11 7.51
N GLN A 289 -30.28 16.33 6.53
CA GLN A 289 -31.30 16.80 5.59
C GLN A 289 -32.60 17.20 6.28
N GLN A 290 -33.09 16.40 7.24
CA GLN A 290 -34.27 16.74 8.05
C GLN A 290 -34.05 18.02 8.86
N ARG A 291 -32.86 18.19 9.45
CA ARG A 291 -32.50 19.42 10.14
C ARG A 291 -32.49 20.62 9.20
N MET A 292 -31.94 20.48 7.99
CA MET A 292 -31.93 21.56 7.00
C MET A 292 -33.34 21.94 6.52
N GLN A 293 -34.20 20.96 6.27
CA GLN A 293 -35.62 21.20 5.97
C GLN A 293 -36.32 21.95 7.12
N THR A 294 -36.02 21.58 8.36
CA THR A 294 -36.57 22.27 9.55
C THR A 294 -36.07 23.71 9.62
N ILE A 295 -34.78 23.95 9.37
CA ILE A 295 -34.20 25.31 9.33
C ILE A 295 -34.83 26.14 8.21
N TRP A 296 -35.03 25.57 7.02
CA TRP A 296 -35.69 26.25 5.90
C TRP A 296 -37.14 26.60 6.23
N ALA A 297 -37.92 25.65 6.76
CA ALA A 297 -39.29 25.91 7.19
C ALA A 297 -39.38 26.99 8.27
N GLN A 298 -38.45 27.01 9.23
CA GLN A 298 -38.35 28.07 10.24
C GLN A 298 -37.96 29.41 9.62
N GLY A 299 -37.05 29.42 8.64
CA GLY A 299 -36.66 30.59 7.87
C GLY A 299 -37.83 31.18 7.09
N ASP A 300 -38.56 30.34 6.36
CA ASP A 300 -39.75 30.73 5.59
C ASP A 300 -40.85 31.29 6.50
N ALA A 301 -41.12 30.64 7.64
CA ALA A 301 -42.08 31.14 8.63
C ALA A 301 -41.65 32.49 9.22
N SER A 302 -40.35 32.65 9.49
CA SER A 302 -39.79 33.91 10.01
C SER A 302 -39.88 35.03 8.97
N MET A 303 -39.54 34.76 7.70
CA MET A 303 -39.70 35.72 6.61
C MET A 303 -41.18 36.09 6.41
N LYS A 304 -42.09 35.11 6.41
CA LYS A 304 -43.52 35.37 6.31
C LYS A 304 -44.00 36.30 7.42
N ASN A 305 -43.61 36.02 8.67
CA ASN A 305 -43.93 36.90 9.81
C ASN A 305 -43.34 38.31 9.65
N TYR A 306 -42.14 38.44 9.08
CA TYR A 306 -41.53 39.73 8.79
C TYR A 306 -42.33 40.52 7.74
N TYR A 307 -42.71 39.87 6.63
CA TYR A 307 -43.54 40.50 5.59
C TYR A 307 -44.94 40.85 6.09
N ASP A 308 -45.57 39.98 6.90
CA ASP A 308 -46.88 40.26 7.50
C ASP A 308 -46.81 41.47 8.45
N ARG A 309 -45.71 41.65 9.20
CA ARG A 309 -45.47 42.85 10.03
C ARG A 309 -45.24 44.10 9.19
N MET A 310 -44.47 44.02 8.09
CA MET A 310 -44.28 45.17 7.20
C MET A 310 -45.61 45.60 6.56
N ALA A 311 -46.43 44.65 6.09
CA ALA A 311 -47.75 44.95 5.54
C ALA A 311 -48.67 45.62 6.57
N ALA A 312 -48.64 45.19 7.84
CA ALA A 312 -49.37 45.84 8.92
C ALA A 312 -48.82 47.25 9.25
N GLY A 313 -47.49 47.40 9.21
CA GLY A 313 -46.81 48.68 9.36
C GLY A 313 -47.19 49.69 8.28
N ASP A 314 -47.28 49.25 7.02
CA ASP A 314 -47.71 50.10 5.90
C ASP A 314 -49.12 50.66 6.09
N VAL A 315 -50.05 49.87 6.66
CA VAL A 315 -51.41 50.34 6.95
C VAL A 315 -51.38 51.41 8.05
N GLN A 316 -50.59 51.21 9.11
CA GLN A 316 -50.43 52.21 10.17
C GLN A 316 -49.75 53.48 9.67
N GLN A 317 -48.71 53.35 8.85
CA GLN A 317 -48.01 54.49 8.26
C GLN A 317 -48.92 55.28 7.31
N ARG A 318 -49.74 54.62 6.48
CA ARG A 318 -50.74 55.30 5.65
C ARG A 318 -51.78 56.04 6.49
N ARG A 319 -52.27 55.43 7.58
CA ARG A 319 -53.20 56.10 8.51
C ARG A 319 -52.54 57.33 9.18
N PHE A 320 -51.27 57.23 9.53
CA PHE A 320 -50.52 58.35 10.10
C PHE A 320 -50.28 59.47 9.07
N LEU A 321 -49.93 59.13 7.84
CA LEU A 321 -49.75 60.11 6.75
C LEU A 321 -51.07 60.82 6.42
N ASN A 322 -52.17 60.07 6.33
CA ASN A 322 -53.51 60.61 6.17
C ASN A 322 -53.89 61.56 7.32
N TYR A 323 -53.54 61.19 8.56
CA TYR A 323 -53.76 62.04 9.73
C TYR A 323 -52.94 63.34 9.70
N ILE A 324 -51.67 63.29 9.28
CA ILE A 324 -50.83 64.50 9.17
C ILE A 324 -51.32 65.44 8.07
N ASN A 325 -51.75 64.87 6.93
CA ASN A 325 -52.16 65.66 5.77
C ASN A 325 -53.63 66.12 5.84
N ASP A 326 -54.37 65.77 6.89
CA ASP A 326 -55.82 65.95 7.00
C ASP A 326 -56.57 65.39 5.76
N GLU A 327 -56.15 64.22 5.28
CA GLU A 327 -56.75 63.53 4.14
C GLU A 327 -57.42 62.21 4.55
N ASN A 328 -58.53 61.86 3.89
CA ASN A 328 -59.17 60.55 3.93
C ASN A 328 -58.85 59.76 2.64
N THR A 329 -58.61 58.46 2.78
CA THR A 329 -58.61 57.56 1.62
C THR A 329 -60.02 57.05 1.36
N VAL A 330 -60.56 57.31 0.17
CA VAL A 330 -61.87 56.82 -0.28
C VAL A 330 -61.73 55.74 -1.36
N VAL A 331 -62.69 54.82 -1.44
CA VAL A 331 -62.72 53.71 -2.41
C VAL A 331 -63.91 53.88 -3.35
N GLY A 332 -63.64 53.90 -4.65
CA GLY A 332 -64.67 53.90 -5.70
C GLY A 332 -65.19 52.50 -6.03
N SER A 333 -66.23 52.44 -6.87
CA SER A 333 -66.93 51.20 -7.22
C SER A 333 -66.03 50.11 -7.82
N GLY A 334 -64.95 50.52 -8.52
CA GLY A 334 -63.94 49.62 -9.10
C GLY A 334 -62.80 49.21 -8.17
N GLY A 335 -62.88 49.48 -6.86
CA GLY A 335 -61.84 49.14 -5.88
C GLY A 335 -60.59 50.04 -5.92
N LYS A 336 -60.57 51.07 -6.77
CA LYS A 336 -59.51 52.08 -6.81
C LYS A 336 -59.64 53.02 -5.61
N THR A 337 -58.50 53.36 -5.01
CA THR A 337 -58.41 54.26 -3.86
C THR A 337 -57.98 55.66 -4.29
N TYR A 338 -58.58 56.69 -3.71
CA TYR A 338 -58.26 58.10 -3.94
C TYR A 338 -58.05 58.80 -2.60
N GLN A 339 -57.20 59.82 -2.56
CA GLN A 339 -57.07 60.70 -1.40
C GLN A 339 -57.98 61.91 -1.58
N VAL A 340 -58.71 62.27 -0.54
CA VAL A 340 -59.61 63.42 -0.49
C VAL A 340 -59.42 64.14 0.84
N ASP A 341 -59.75 65.42 0.91
CA ASP A 341 -59.66 66.20 2.14
C ASP A 341 -60.62 65.66 3.23
N ASN A 342 -60.22 65.63 4.50
CA ASN A 342 -60.98 65.03 5.62
C ASN A 342 -62.13 65.92 6.15
N SER A 343 -62.42 67.07 5.55
CA SER A 343 -63.46 67.99 6.04
C SER A 343 -64.90 67.50 5.84
N TYR A 344 -65.11 66.35 5.18
CA TYR A 344 -66.43 65.91 4.73
C TYR A 344 -66.75 64.47 5.15
N GLN A 345 -68.03 64.16 5.31
CA GLN A 345 -68.50 62.84 5.73
C GLN A 345 -68.91 61.94 4.55
N ARG A 346 -69.30 62.53 3.42
CA ARG A 346 -69.66 61.84 2.18
C ARG A 346 -68.94 62.50 1.01
N TYR A 347 -68.51 61.68 0.05
CA TYR A 347 -67.76 62.13 -1.11
C TYR A 347 -68.36 61.57 -2.38
N PHE A 348 -68.54 62.45 -3.36
CA PHE A 348 -68.96 62.09 -4.71
C PHE A 348 -67.82 62.43 -5.66
N MET A 349 -67.28 61.41 -6.32
CA MET A 349 -66.15 61.52 -7.23
C MET A 349 -66.66 61.60 -8.66
N LYS A 350 -66.22 62.60 -9.41
CA LYS A 350 -66.59 62.76 -10.81
C LYS A 350 -65.86 61.72 -11.67
N LYS A 351 -66.62 60.95 -12.46
CA LYS A 351 -66.13 59.83 -13.26
C LYS A 351 -65.10 60.25 -14.32
N SER A 352 -65.20 61.47 -14.84
CA SER A 352 -64.38 61.95 -15.96
C SER A 352 -62.96 62.35 -15.56
N ASP A 353 -62.83 63.16 -14.51
CA ASP A 353 -61.58 63.86 -14.16
C ASP A 353 -61.10 63.57 -12.73
N ARG A 354 -61.88 62.80 -11.95
CA ARG A 354 -61.56 62.42 -10.57
C ARG A 354 -61.44 63.62 -9.62
N THR A 355 -62.09 64.73 -9.94
CA THR A 355 -62.39 65.76 -8.94
C THR A 355 -63.52 65.27 -8.04
N TYR A 356 -63.58 65.74 -6.80
CA TYR A 356 -64.61 65.32 -5.85
C TYR A 356 -65.38 66.49 -5.28
N VAL A 357 -66.59 66.19 -4.83
CA VAL A 357 -67.43 67.07 -4.02
C VAL A 357 -67.69 66.36 -2.70
N GLY A 358 -67.27 66.99 -1.61
CA GLY A 358 -67.52 66.52 -0.26
C GLY A 358 -68.70 67.25 0.38
N GLY A 359 -69.44 66.55 1.23
CA GLY A 359 -70.51 67.13 2.05
C GLY A 359 -70.69 66.39 3.38
N ASP A 360 -71.60 66.88 4.20
CA ASP A 360 -71.99 66.22 5.44
C ASP A 360 -72.78 64.91 5.18
N SER A 361 -73.19 64.23 6.25
CA SER A 361 -73.98 62.99 6.16
C SER A 361 -75.31 63.13 5.39
N THR A 362 -75.84 64.34 5.25
CA THR A 362 -77.08 64.62 4.49
C THR A 362 -76.84 64.81 3.00
N MET A 363 -75.58 64.85 2.56
CA MET A 363 -75.23 64.99 1.15
C MET A 363 -75.66 63.75 0.36
N ASP A 364 -76.62 63.89 -0.52
CA ASP A 364 -77.11 62.83 -1.40
C ASP A 364 -77.17 63.28 -2.87
N ILE A 365 -77.69 62.41 -3.72
CA ILE A 365 -77.83 62.65 -5.17
C ILE A 365 -78.70 63.88 -5.45
N ASP A 366 -79.75 64.12 -4.65
CA ASP A 366 -80.63 65.27 -4.85
C ASP A 366 -79.95 66.58 -4.42
N LYS A 367 -79.10 66.52 -3.40
CA LYS A 367 -78.26 67.65 -3.00
C LYS A 367 -77.22 67.99 -4.07
N LEU A 368 -76.63 67.01 -4.76
CA LEU A 368 -75.78 67.27 -5.93
C LEU A 368 -76.52 68.05 -7.03
N ARG A 369 -77.77 67.65 -7.33
CA ARG A 369 -78.62 68.38 -8.29
C ARG A 369 -78.87 69.81 -7.84
N SER A 370 -79.13 70.02 -6.54
CA SER A 370 -79.36 71.36 -5.97
C SER A 370 -78.14 72.28 -6.08
N LEU A 371 -76.93 71.72 -6.14
CA LEU A 371 -75.68 72.44 -6.38
C LEU A 371 -75.38 72.66 -7.88
N GLY A 372 -76.30 72.29 -8.77
CA GLY A 372 -76.15 72.42 -10.22
C GLY A 372 -75.26 71.35 -10.85
N LEU A 373 -74.96 70.26 -10.13
CA LEU A 373 -74.15 69.16 -10.62
C LEU A 373 -75.03 68.04 -11.17
N ASN A 374 -74.63 67.45 -12.30
CA ASN A 374 -75.31 66.29 -12.86
C ASN A 374 -74.89 65.02 -12.12
N PRO A 375 -75.77 64.33 -11.37
CA PRO A 375 -75.37 63.18 -10.55
C PRO A 375 -74.86 61.99 -11.34
N ASP A 376 -75.26 61.84 -12.61
CA ASP A 376 -74.83 60.73 -13.46
C ASP A 376 -73.32 60.78 -13.75
N ASP A 377 -72.72 61.96 -13.63
CA ASP A 377 -71.28 62.17 -13.80
C ASP A 377 -70.49 61.79 -12.55
N TYR A 378 -71.15 61.47 -11.43
CA TYR A 378 -70.50 61.17 -10.17
C TYR A 378 -70.76 59.73 -9.73
N GLU A 379 -69.80 59.17 -9.00
CA GLU A 379 -70.00 57.98 -8.18
C GLU A 379 -69.77 58.32 -6.71
N GLU A 380 -70.59 57.75 -5.83
CA GLU A 380 -70.33 57.86 -4.39
C GLU A 380 -69.12 56.99 -4.05
N VAL A 381 -68.12 57.60 -3.40
CA VAL A 381 -66.92 56.91 -2.94
C VAL A 381 -66.94 56.85 -1.42
N LYS A 382 -66.65 55.68 -0.86
CA LYS A 382 -66.75 55.44 0.59
C LYS A 382 -65.41 55.64 1.25
N ILE A 383 -65.38 56.33 2.40
CA ILE A 383 -64.17 56.43 3.23
C ILE A 383 -63.75 55.00 3.63
N LYS A 384 -62.49 54.67 3.39
CA LYS A 384 -61.90 53.37 3.73
C LYS A 384 -61.57 53.34 5.21
N GLY A 385 -62.33 52.55 5.97
CA GLY A 385 -62.09 52.29 7.41
C GLY A 385 -60.77 51.57 7.70
#